data_AF-A0A9D2MC41-F1
#
_entry.id   AF-A0A9D2MC41-F1
#
_cell.length_a   1.000
_cell.length_b   1.000
_cell.length_c   1.000
_cell.angle_alpha   90.00
_cell.angle_beta   90.00
_cell.angle_gamma   90.00
#
_symmetry.space_group_name_H-M   'P 1'
#
loop_
_entity.id
_entity.type
_entity.pdbx_description
1 polymer ?
#
loop_
_entity_poly.entity_id
_entity_poly.type
_entity_poly.pdbx_seq_one_letter_code
_entity_poly.pdbx_strand_id
1 'polypeptide(L)'
;MALIDELKVKAVELTQAGVAKSKQLAEIARLSLANSGENDTIRKAYLEIGKLYYAERGMAPEAGYTALCEKITAAKINIEENKARIAQIKEEGRLKDSEVAAVETEIPPEEPVSPAGGGVSPADFADDDSQL
;
A
#
# COMPACT_ATOMS: atom_id res chain seq x y z
N MET A 1 52.36 -5.78 -27.97
CA MET A 1 51.07 -5.18 -28.40
C MET A 1 49.84 -5.89 -27.79
N ALA A 2 49.90 -7.17 -27.39
CA ALA A 2 48.72 -7.94 -26.98
C ALA A 2 47.97 -7.47 -25.71
N LEU A 3 48.65 -6.91 -24.70
CA LEU A 3 48.03 -6.55 -23.41
C LEU A 3 47.03 -5.38 -23.50
N ILE A 4 47.30 -4.42 -24.39
CA ILE A 4 46.40 -3.27 -24.62
C ILE A 4 45.14 -3.71 -25.38
N ASP A 5 45.27 -4.67 -26.30
CA ASP A 5 44.13 -5.17 -27.06
C ASP A 5 43.22 -6.07 -26.21
N GLU A 6 43.79 -6.89 -25.33
CA GLU A 6 43.01 -7.67 -24.35
C GLU A 6 42.24 -6.75 -23.38
N LEU A 7 42.85 -5.66 -22.93
CA LEU A 7 42.21 -4.67 -22.08
C LEU A 7 41.03 -3.98 -22.78
N LYS A 8 41.17 -3.66 -24.08
CA LYS A 8 40.09 -3.07 -24.89
C LYS A 8 38.92 -4.03 -25.05
N VAL A 9 39.16 -5.30 -25.33
CA VAL A 9 38.10 -6.32 -25.47
C VAL A 9 37.31 -6.44 -24.16
N LYS A 10 38.00 -6.58 -23.02
CA LYS A 10 37.35 -6.64 -21.70
C LYS A 10 36.56 -5.37 -21.35
N ALA A 11 37.08 -4.20 -21.71
CA ALA A 11 36.36 -2.93 -21.51
C ALA A 11 35.09 -2.83 -22.37
N VAL A 12 35.13 -3.32 -23.61
CA VAL A 12 33.96 -3.39 -24.51
C VAL A 12 32.92 -4.38 -23.98
N GLU A 13 33.33 -5.56 -23.52
CA GLU A 13 32.43 -6.55 -22.93
C GLU A 13 31.76 -6.02 -21.65
N LEU A 14 32.53 -5.38 -20.77
CA LEU A 14 31.99 -4.76 -19.55
C LEU A 14 31.00 -3.63 -19.86
N THR A 15 31.28 -2.80 -20.86
CA THR A 15 30.35 -1.72 -21.26
C THR A 15 29.07 -2.29 -21.86
N GLN A 16 29.15 -3.31 -22.72
CA GLN A 16 27.96 -3.97 -23.27
C GLN A 16 27.14 -4.69 -22.19
N ALA A 17 27.79 -5.40 -21.26
CA ALA A 17 27.13 -6.04 -20.13
C ALA A 17 26.47 -5.02 -19.19
N GLY A 18 27.13 -3.87 -18.96
CA GLY A 18 26.56 -2.76 -18.20
C GLY A 18 25.31 -2.16 -18.86
N VAL A 19 25.33 -2.00 -20.19
CA VAL A 19 24.18 -1.50 -20.97
C VAL A 19 23.02 -2.50 -20.99
N ALA A 20 23.29 -3.80 -21.07
CA ALA A 20 22.25 -4.82 -21.01
C ALA A 20 21.57 -4.83 -19.62
N LYS A 21 22.36 -4.82 -18.55
CA LYS A 21 21.86 -4.76 -17.17
C LYS A 21 21.08 -3.48 -16.89
N SER A 22 21.52 -2.33 -17.41
CA SER A 22 20.81 -1.07 -17.21
C SER A 22 19.45 -1.04 -17.91
N LYS A 23 19.32 -1.63 -19.11
CA LYS A 23 18.03 -1.81 -19.79
C LYS A 23 17.06 -2.67 -18.97
N GLN A 24 17.54 -3.79 -18.43
CA GLN A 24 16.72 -4.67 -17.59
C GLN A 24 16.26 -3.96 -16.31
N LEU A 25 17.16 -3.21 -15.64
CA LEU A 25 16.80 -2.44 -14.45
C LEU A 25 15.80 -1.32 -14.77
N ALA A 26 15.93 -0.64 -15.91
CA ALA A 26 14.98 0.37 -16.35
C ALA A 26 13.59 -0.25 -16.62
N GLU A 27 13.54 -1.44 -17.21
CA GLU A 27 12.30 -2.18 -17.44
C GLU A 27 11.66 -2.63 -16.13
N ILE A 28 12.45 -3.18 -15.19
CA ILE A 28 11.97 -3.53 -13.85
C ILE A 28 11.42 -2.30 -13.13
N ALA A 29 12.11 -1.17 -13.18
CA ALA A 29 11.64 0.08 -12.56
C ALA A 29 10.32 0.55 -13.18
N ARG A 30 10.19 0.47 -14.52
CA ARG A 30 8.95 0.81 -15.22
C ARG A 30 7.80 -0.10 -14.81
N LEU A 31 8.03 -1.41 -14.77
CA LEU A 31 7.03 -2.41 -14.37
C LEU A 31 6.66 -2.26 -12.89
N SER A 32 7.62 -1.97 -12.02
CA SER A 32 7.38 -1.72 -10.60
C SER A 32 6.52 -0.47 -10.38
N LEU A 33 6.80 0.62 -11.10
CA LEU A 33 5.99 1.83 -11.05
C LEU A 33 4.56 1.58 -11.56
N ALA A 34 4.42 0.84 -12.67
CA ALA A 34 3.11 0.45 -13.17
C ALA A 34 2.35 -0.41 -12.14
N ASN A 35 3.00 -1.40 -11.53
CA ASN A 35 2.41 -2.22 -10.47
C ASN A 35 1.96 -1.38 -9.27
N SER A 36 2.73 -0.35 -8.88
CA SER A 36 2.32 0.56 -7.80
C SER A 36 1.03 1.30 -8.16
N GLY A 37 0.92 1.81 -9.38
CA GLY A 37 -0.29 2.46 -9.87
C GLY A 37 -1.50 1.52 -9.88
N GLU A 38 -1.32 0.28 -10.32
CA GLU A 38 -2.39 -0.72 -10.29
C GLU A 38 -2.81 -1.09 -8.86
N ASN A 39 -1.86 -1.21 -7.93
CA ASN A 39 -2.18 -1.43 -6.51
C ASN A 39 -3.03 -0.28 -5.94
N ASP A 40 -2.75 0.97 -6.29
CA ASP A 40 -3.55 2.11 -5.85
C ASP A 40 -4.97 2.11 -6.46
N THR A 41 -5.08 1.70 -7.72
CA THR A 41 -6.39 1.48 -8.37
C THR A 41 -7.19 0.40 -7.65
N ILE A 42 -6.56 -0.73 -7.31
CA ILE A 42 -7.19 -1.82 -6.55
C ILE A 42 -7.65 -1.33 -5.17
N ARG A 43 -6.81 -0.58 -4.44
CA ARG A 43 -7.18 -0.02 -3.13
C ARG A 43 -8.39 0.90 -3.23
N LYS A 44 -8.42 1.80 -4.22
CA LYS A 44 -9.57 2.69 -4.45
C LYS A 44 -10.83 1.90 -4.77
N ALA A 45 -10.75 0.89 -5.63
CA ALA A 45 -11.87 0.02 -5.94
C ALA A 45 -12.40 -0.71 -4.69
N TYR A 46 -11.53 -1.24 -3.82
CA TYR A 46 -11.97 -1.86 -2.56
C TYR A 46 -12.69 -0.88 -1.63
N LEU A 47 -12.18 0.35 -1.51
CA LEU A 47 -12.85 1.39 -0.73
C LEU A 47 -14.23 1.74 -1.31
N GLU A 48 -14.32 1.86 -2.63
CA GLU A 48 -15.57 2.19 -3.31
C GLU A 48 -16.59 1.05 -3.19
N ILE A 49 -16.18 -0.21 -3.32
CA ILE A 49 -17.03 -1.38 -3.07
C ILE A 49 -17.55 -1.37 -1.64
N GLY A 50 -16.69 -1.13 -0.63
CA GLY A 50 -17.12 -1.04 0.76
C GLY A 50 -18.11 0.08 1.03
N LYS A 51 -17.91 1.24 0.39
CA LYS A 51 -18.82 2.40 0.46
C LYS A 51 -20.18 2.08 -0.17
N LEU A 52 -20.20 1.52 -1.37
CA LEU A 52 -21.42 1.11 -2.08
C LEU A 52 -22.16 0.03 -1.30
N TYR A 53 -21.44 -0.97 -0.79
CA TYR A 53 -22.02 -2.04 0.04
C TYR A 53 -22.68 -1.48 1.30
N TYR A 54 -22.03 -0.55 2.02
CA TYR A 54 -22.65 0.08 3.19
C TYR A 54 -23.86 0.95 2.79
N ALA A 55 -23.83 1.63 1.64
CA ALA A 55 -24.95 2.45 1.16
C ALA A 55 -26.18 1.61 0.80
N GLU A 56 -25.99 0.47 0.14
CA GLU A 56 -27.09 -0.39 -0.33
C GLU A 56 -27.55 -1.40 0.73
N ARG A 57 -26.62 -1.92 1.56
CA ARG A 57 -26.88 -3.02 2.50
C ARG A 57 -26.53 -2.71 3.95
N GLY A 58 -26.14 -1.48 4.28
CA GLY A 58 -25.80 -1.10 5.66
C GLY A 58 -26.95 -1.26 6.66
N MET A 59 -28.21 -1.26 6.21
CA MET A 59 -29.39 -1.49 7.05
C MET A 59 -29.79 -2.98 7.19
N ALA A 60 -29.27 -3.86 6.34
CA ALA A 60 -29.50 -5.31 6.41
C ALA A 60 -28.26 -6.08 5.88
N PRO A 61 -27.13 -6.04 6.61
CA PRO A 61 -25.90 -6.68 6.17
C PRO A 61 -26.00 -8.20 6.30
N GLU A 62 -25.41 -8.92 5.34
CA GLU A 62 -25.22 -10.38 5.44
C GLU A 62 -24.31 -10.72 6.64
N ALA A 63 -24.49 -11.90 7.24
CA ALA A 63 -23.89 -12.28 8.52
C ALA A 63 -22.35 -12.12 8.58
N GLY A 64 -21.65 -12.23 7.45
CA GLY A 64 -20.20 -12.02 7.37
C GLY A 64 -19.75 -10.56 7.47
N TYR A 65 -20.64 -9.61 7.19
CA TYR A 65 -20.35 -8.17 7.14
C TYR A 65 -21.00 -7.37 8.27
N THR A 66 -21.90 -7.98 9.06
CA THR A 66 -22.64 -7.33 10.15
C THR A 66 -21.71 -6.59 11.11
N ALA A 67 -20.65 -7.25 11.59
CA ALA A 67 -19.70 -6.63 12.53
C ALA A 67 -18.95 -5.42 11.92
N LEU A 68 -18.67 -5.43 10.61
CA LEU A 68 -18.02 -4.32 9.92
C LEU A 68 -19.00 -3.15 9.74
N CYS A 69 -20.24 -3.42 9.34
CA CYS A 69 -21.30 -2.41 9.23
C CYS A 69 -21.65 -1.78 10.58
N GLU A 70 -21.72 -2.56 11.66
CA GLU A 70 -21.93 -2.06 13.02
C GLU A 70 -20.79 -1.15 13.47
N LYS A 71 -19.53 -1.54 13.23
CA LYS A 71 -18.36 -0.69 13.51
C LYS A 71 -18.41 0.63 12.75
N ILE A 72 -18.76 0.61 11.47
CA ILE A 72 -18.91 1.83 10.66
C ILE A 72 -20.03 2.72 11.23
N THR A 73 -21.15 2.12 11.62
CA THR A 73 -22.28 2.84 12.22
C THR A 73 -21.89 3.50 13.55
N ALA A 74 -21.25 2.73 14.44
CA ALA A 74 -20.76 3.24 15.73
C ALA A 74 -19.72 4.36 15.55
N ALA A 75 -18.79 4.21 14.60
CA ALA A 75 -17.82 5.24 14.27
C ALA A 75 -18.50 6.53 13.76
N LYS A 76 -19.53 6.42 12.92
CA LYS A 76 -20.33 7.57 12.46
C LYS A 76 -21.03 8.29 13.61
N ILE A 77 -21.61 7.55 14.56
CA ILE A 77 -22.24 8.14 15.75
C ILE A 77 -21.19 8.89 16.58
N ASN A 78 -20.05 8.25 16.85
CA ASN A 78 -18.97 8.86 17.63
C ASN A 78 -18.41 10.13 16.96
N ILE A 79 -18.31 10.16 15.62
CA ILE A 79 -17.91 11.37 14.89
C ILE A 79 -18.89 12.51 15.14
N GLU A 80 -20.19 12.25 15.07
CA GLU A 80 -21.20 13.29 15.30
C GLU A 80 -21.23 13.75 16.77
N GLU A 81 -21.07 12.84 17.72
CA GLU A 81 -20.92 13.20 19.14
C GLU A 81 -19.66 14.04 19.38
N ASN A 82 -18.53 13.67 18.78
CA ASN A 82 -17.28 14.42 18.88
C ASN A 82 -17.41 15.81 18.25
N LYS A 83 -18.04 15.93 17.08
CA LYS A 83 -18.34 17.22 16.46
C LYS A 83 -19.23 18.08 17.35
N ALA A 84 -20.26 17.50 17.97
CA ALA A 84 -21.13 18.22 18.89
C ALA A 84 -20.37 18.73 20.13
N ARG A 85 -19.48 17.90 20.71
CA ARG A 85 -18.60 18.33 21.81
C ARG A 85 -17.61 19.41 21.39
N ILE A 86 -17.02 19.30 20.19
CA ILE A 86 -16.14 20.35 19.65
C ILE A 86 -16.91 21.66 19.48
N ALA A 87 -18.14 21.63 18.96
CA ALA A 87 -18.99 22.80 18.81
C ALA A 87 -19.34 23.44 20.17
N GLN A 88 -19.67 22.62 21.17
CA GLN A 88 -19.90 23.10 22.54
C GLN A 88 -18.66 23.77 23.14
N ILE A 89 -17.47 23.14 23.02
CA ILE A 89 -16.21 23.70 23.53
C ILE A 89 -15.86 25.00 22.80
N LYS A 90 -16.10 25.09 21.49
CA LYS A 90 -15.89 26.33 20.71
C LYS A 90 -16.78 27.47 21.24
N GLU A 91 -18.06 27.18 21.50
CA GLU A 91 -19.03 28.16 22.01
C GLU A 91 -18.69 28.60 23.45
N GLU A 92 -18.31 27.67 24.33
CA GLU A 92 -17.94 27.95 25.72
C GLU A 92 -16.58 28.65 25.86
N GLY A 93 -15.67 28.48 24.90
CA GLY A 93 -14.28 28.92 24.98
C GLY A 93 -13.87 30.17 24.20
N ARG A 94 -14.75 30.80 23.41
CA ARG A 94 -14.39 31.86 22.43
C ARG A 94 -13.23 31.47 21.49
N LEU A 95 -13.04 30.18 21.23
CA LEU A 95 -12.01 29.70 20.29
C LEU A 95 -12.50 30.00 18.86
N LYS A 96 -11.69 30.72 18.07
CA LYS A 96 -12.03 31.05 16.68
C LYS A 96 -11.76 29.82 15.81
N ASP A 97 -12.54 29.65 14.74
CA ASP A 97 -12.41 28.51 13.80
C ASP A 97 -10.99 28.27 13.26
N SER A 98 -10.15 29.32 13.25
CA SER A 98 -8.74 29.26 12.84
C SER A 98 -7.84 28.39 13.72
N GLU A 99 -8.20 28.08 14.97
CA GLU A 99 -7.35 27.27 15.88
C GLU A 99 -7.68 25.76 15.83
N VAL A 100 -8.79 25.37 15.20
CA VAL A 100 -9.34 24.00 15.24
C VAL A 100 -9.39 23.34 13.87
N ALA A 101 -9.14 24.11 12.79
CA ALA A 101 -9.17 23.64 11.41
C ALA A 101 -8.03 22.67 11.02
N ALA A 102 -7.01 22.49 11.87
CA ALA A 102 -5.88 21.62 11.57
C ALA A 102 -6.17 20.12 11.78
N VAL A 103 -7.35 19.75 12.29
CA VAL A 103 -7.74 18.35 12.55
C VAL A 103 -9.06 18.03 11.86
N GLU A 104 -9.18 18.34 10.57
CA GLU A 104 -10.00 17.50 9.70
C GLU A 104 -9.17 16.27 9.36
N THR A 105 -9.27 15.23 10.20
CA THR A 105 -8.86 13.90 9.78
C THR A 105 -9.92 13.42 8.76
N GLU A 106 -9.78 13.83 7.50
CA GLU A 106 -10.13 12.93 6.40
C GLU A 106 -9.42 11.62 6.76
N ILE A 107 -10.19 10.60 7.15
CA ILE A 107 -9.69 9.30 7.58
C ILE A 107 -8.64 8.87 6.55
N PRO A 108 -7.33 8.93 6.88
CA PRO A 108 -6.31 8.51 5.95
C PRO A 108 -6.55 7.03 5.70
N PRO A 109 -6.41 6.54 4.46
CA PRO A 109 -6.60 5.12 4.17
C PRO A 109 -5.71 4.32 5.11
N GLU A 110 -6.32 3.48 5.96
CA GLU A 110 -5.60 2.60 6.88
C GLU A 110 -4.51 1.87 6.10
N GLU A 111 -3.27 2.09 6.51
CA GLU A 111 -2.13 1.34 5.98
C GLU A 111 -2.40 -0.16 6.17
N PRO A 112 -2.12 -0.99 5.15
CA PRO A 112 -2.30 -2.43 5.31
C PRO A 112 -1.33 -2.91 6.39
N VAL A 113 -1.89 -3.49 7.46
CA VAL A 113 -1.14 -4.31 8.40
C VAL A 113 -0.40 -5.38 7.62
N SER A 114 0.90 -5.17 7.44
CA SER A 114 1.83 -6.15 6.92
C SER A 114 1.94 -7.28 7.94
N PRO A 115 1.56 -8.54 7.61
CA PRO A 115 2.00 -9.65 8.42
C PRO A 115 3.49 -9.86 8.14
N ALA A 116 4.32 -9.31 9.01
CA ALA A 116 5.72 -9.68 9.08
C ALA A 116 5.84 -11.19 9.36
N GLY A 117 6.68 -11.88 8.58
CA GLY A 117 7.37 -13.09 9.04
C GLY A 117 7.02 -14.37 8.31
N GLY A 118 7.81 -14.71 7.29
CA GLY A 118 7.79 -16.02 6.65
C GLY A 118 8.87 -16.14 5.58
N GLY A 119 10.12 -15.82 5.92
CA GLY A 119 11.25 -16.10 5.04
C GLY A 119 11.43 -17.60 4.90
N VAL A 120 11.13 -18.13 3.71
CA VAL A 120 11.65 -19.41 3.26
C VAL A 120 12.68 -19.12 2.18
N SER A 121 13.94 -19.25 2.55
CA SER A 121 15.07 -19.25 1.61
C SER A 121 14.91 -20.39 0.61
N PRO A 122 15.04 -20.15 -0.70
CA PRO A 122 15.19 -21.21 -1.67
C PRO A 122 16.64 -21.71 -1.64
N ALA A 123 16.94 -22.67 -0.77
CA ALA A 123 18.25 -23.34 -0.76
C ALA A 123 18.24 -24.84 -0.39
N ASP A 124 17.13 -25.43 0.05
CA ASP A 124 17.10 -26.86 0.46
C ASP A 124 16.30 -27.75 -0.51
N PHE A 125 16.57 -27.63 -1.81
CA PHE A 125 16.33 -28.73 -2.74
C PHE A 125 17.69 -29.10 -3.35
N ALA A 126 18.53 -29.71 -2.51
CA ALA A 126 19.60 -30.55 -3.02
C ALA A 126 18.94 -31.80 -3.61
N ASP A 127 19.13 -32.00 -4.90
CA ASP A 127 18.85 -33.23 -5.62
C ASP A 127 19.42 -34.44 -4.84
N ASP A 128 18.53 -35.23 -4.26
CA ASP A 128 18.78 -36.62 -3.87
C ASP A 128 18.74 -37.46 -5.15
N ASP A 129 19.75 -37.27 -6.00
CA ASP A 129 20.05 -38.14 -7.14
C ASP A 129 21.40 -38.81 -6.87
N SER A 130 21.35 -39.89 -6.09
CA SER A 130 22.28 -41.04 -6.12
C SER A 130 22.17 -41.80 -4.80
N GLN A 131 21.67 -43.03 -4.84
CA GLN A 131 22.33 -44.31 -4.51
C GLN A 131 21.25 -45.40 -4.73
N LEU A 132 21.33 -46.25 -5.75
CA LEU A 132 22.06 -47.53 -5.73
C LEU A 132 21.83 -48.34 -4.45
#